data_AF-A0A358C4I8-F1
#
_entry.id   AF-A0A358C4I8-F1
#
_cell.length_a   1.000
_cell.length_b   1.000
_cell.length_c   1.000
_cell.angle_alpha   90.00
_cell.angle_beta   90.00
_cell.angle_gamma   90.00
#
_symmetry.space_group_name_H-M   'P 1'
#
loop_
_entity.id
_entity.type
_entity.pdbx_description
1 polymer ?
#
loop_
_entity_poly.entity_id
_entity_poly.type
_entity_poly.pdbx_seq_one_letter_code
_entity_poly.pdbx_strand_id
1 'polypeptide(L)' 'PEAVTVTVREPMPGDWTMVSESQPHAKAASGTAEWKVRVPAEGRTTLSYRVRVRY' A
#
# COMPACT_ATOMS: atom_id res chain seq x y z
N PRO A 1 -2.82 -12.38 -21.76
CA PRO A 1 -2.21 -11.51 -20.72
C PRO A 1 -2.61 -12.05 -19.34
N GLU A 2 -1.70 -12.03 -18.36
CA GLU A 2 -1.90 -12.66 -17.03
C GLU A 2 -2.04 -11.61 -15.92
N ALA A 3 -2.80 -11.95 -14.87
CA ALA A 3 -2.93 -11.08 -13.70
C ALA A 3 -1.61 -11.04 -12.92
N VAL A 4 -1.10 -9.85 -12.66
CA VAL A 4 0.16 -9.66 -11.91
C VAL A 4 -0.14 -9.10 -10.53
N THR A 5 0.64 -9.54 -9.53
CA THR A 5 0.60 -8.95 -8.20
C THR A 5 1.71 -7.93 -8.09
N VAL A 6 1.34 -6.66 -7.96
CA VAL A 6 2.27 -5.56 -7.79
C VAL A 6 2.44 -5.32 -6.29
N THR A 7 3.70 -5.37 -5.83
CA THR A 7 4.04 -5.02 -4.45
C THR A 7 4.37 -3.54 -4.38
N VAL A 8 3.49 -2.76 -3.77
CA VAL A 8 3.70 -1.33 -3.52
C VAL A 8 4.36 -1.19 -2.16
N ARG A 9 5.51 -0.51 -2.07
CA ARG A 9 6.20 -0.26 -0.81
C ARG A 9 6.40 1.23 -0.64
N GLU A 10 5.76 1.82 0.35
CA GLU A 10 5.88 3.25 0.62
C GLU A 10 6.59 3.49 1.95
N PRO A 11 7.73 4.21 1.92
CA PRO A 11 8.40 4.65 3.12
C PRO A 11 7.60 5.80 3.75
N MET A 12 7.21 5.60 4.99
CA MET A 12 6.47 6.55 5.81
C MET A 12 7.43 7.19 6.82
N PRO A 13 7.65 8.51 6.75
CA PRO A 13 8.51 9.20 7.70
C PRO A 13 7.84 9.32 9.08
N GLY A 14 8.63 9.25 10.14
CA GLY A 14 8.18 9.47 11.52
C GLY A 14 7.26 8.39 12.08
N ASP A 15 6.45 8.77 13.08
CA ASP A 15 5.41 7.91 13.64
C ASP A 15 4.14 8.08 12.80
N TRP A 16 3.77 7.04 12.06
CA TRP A 16 2.61 7.08 11.18
C TRP A 16 1.59 6.04 11.59
N THR A 17 0.32 6.38 11.38
CA THR A 17 -0.80 5.46 11.60
C THR A 17 -1.63 5.40 10.33
N MET A 18 -1.90 4.19 9.84
CA MET A 18 -2.85 4.00 8.75
C MET A 18 -4.25 4.35 9.26
N VAL A 19 -4.88 5.34 8.63
CA VAL A 19 -6.23 5.80 8.98
C VAL A 19 -7.26 5.08 8.13
N SER A 20 -6.97 4.90 6.85
CA SER A 20 -7.87 4.22 5.91
C SER A 20 -7.07 3.64 4.75
N GLU A 21 -7.50 2.52 4.23
CA GLU A 21 -6.85 1.84 3.11
C GLU A 21 -7.86 1.03 2.31
N SER A 22 -7.78 1.09 0.98
CA SER A 22 -8.64 0.31 0.09
C SER A 22 -8.23 -1.15 0.03
N GLN A 23 -6.96 -1.45 0.30
CA GLN A 23 -6.42 -2.81 0.37
C GLN A 23 -5.54 -2.93 1.61
N PRO A 24 -5.52 -4.10 2.26
CA PRO A 24 -4.74 -4.31 3.47
C PRO A 24 -3.25 -4.15 3.22
N HIS A 25 -2.61 -3.37 4.05
CA HIS A 25 -1.17 -3.20 4.13
C HIS A 25 -0.58 -4.26 5.04
N ALA A 26 0.63 -4.67 4.70
CA ALA A 26 1.56 -5.33 5.58
C ALA A 26 2.55 -4.29 6.10
N LYS A 27 2.78 -4.27 7.40
CA LYS A 27 3.84 -3.47 8.00
C LYS A 27 5.18 -4.18 7.80
N ALA A 28 5.80 -3.99 6.63
CA ALA A 28 7.08 -4.60 6.30
C ALA A 28 8.23 -4.09 7.18
N ALA A 29 8.14 -2.83 7.64
CA ALA A 29 9.05 -2.25 8.61
C ALA A 29 8.35 -1.17 9.45
N SER A 30 8.97 -0.72 10.55
CA SER A 30 8.42 0.36 11.40
C SER A 30 8.04 1.63 10.63
N GLY A 31 8.77 1.94 9.56
CA GLY A 31 8.54 3.07 8.66
C GLY A 31 8.16 2.68 7.23
N THR A 32 7.69 1.45 6.97
CA THR A 32 7.36 1.03 5.60
C THR A 32 6.05 0.27 5.57
N ALA A 33 5.09 0.82 4.83
CA ALA A 33 3.86 0.13 4.48
C ALA A 33 4.05 -0.61 3.14
N GLU A 34 3.64 -1.87 3.10
CA GLU A 34 3.67 -2.69 1.89
C GLU A 34 2.24 -3.11 1.53
N TRP A 35 1.85 -3.01 0.26
CA TRP A 35 0.57 -3.50 -0.24
C TRP A 35 0.77 -4.49 -1.36
N LYS A 36 -0.05 -5.53 -1.38
CA LYS A 36 -0.11 -6.51 -2.48
C LYS A 36 -1.32 -6.22 -3.34
N VAL A 37 -1.10 -5.47 -4.41
CA VAL A 37 -2.15 -5.05 -5.33
C VAL A 37 -2.25 -6.05 -6.47
N ARG A 38 -3.35 -6.78 -6.55
CA ARG A 38 -3.64 -7.64 -7.71
C ARG A 38 -4.16 -6.77 -8.86
N VAL A 39 -3.43 -6.76 -9.97
CA VAL A 39 -3.81 -6.08 -11.21
C VAL A 39 -4.22 -7.14 -12.22
N PRO A 40 -5.50 -7.19 -12.63
CA PRO A 40 -5.94 -8.11 -13.68
C PRO A 40 -5.27 -7.75 -15.01
N ALA A 41 -5.14 -8.74 -15.88
CA ALA A 41 -4.50 -8.53 -17.17
C ALA A 41 -5.27 -7.51 -18.02
N GLU A 42 -4.57 -6.53 -18.58
CA GLU A 42 -5.16 -5.37 -19.29
C GLU A 42 -6.08 -4.47 -18.45
N GLY A 43 -6.11 -4.68 -17.13
CA GLY A 43 -6.89 -3.88 -16.20
C GLY A 43 -6.06 -2.86 -15.44
N ARG A 44 -6.76 -2.06 -14.62
CA ARG A 44 -6.16 -1.10 -13.70
C ARG A 44 -6.74 -1.33 -12.31
N THR A 45 -5.87 -1.33 -11.30
CA THR A 45 -6.27 -1.33 -9.89
C THR A 45 -5.79 -0.02 -9.27
N THR A 46 -6.69 0.69 -8.60
CA THR A 46 -6.37 1.93 -7.87
C THR A 46 -6.23 1.60 -6.39
N LEU A 47 -5.03 1.81 -5.84
CA LEU A 47 -4.79 1.77 -4.41
C LEU A 47 -5.04 3.16 -3.83
N SER A 48 -5.98 3.28 -2.89
CA SER A 48 -6.18 4.49 -2.11
C SER A 48 -5.86 4.20 -0.65
N TYR A 49 -5.03 5.03 -0.05
CA TYR A 49 -4.68 4.91 1.36
C TYR A 49 -4.55 6.31 1.96
N ARG A 50 -4.78 6.39 3.26
CA ARG A 50 -4.68 7.61 4.05
C ARG A 50 -3.87 7.29 5.28
N VAL A 51 -2.75 7.98 5.40
CA VAL A 51 -1.88 7.91 6.57
C VAL A 51 -1.94 9.21 7.34
N ARG A 52 -1.85 9.09 8.66
CA ARG A 52 -1.60 10.19 9.57
C ARG A 52 -0.17 10.08 10.02
N VAL A 53 0.66 11.04 9.63
CA VAL A 53 2.03 11.18 10.15
C VAL A 53 2.00 12.14 11.34
N ARG A 54 2.62 11.75 12.45
CA ARG A 54 2.94 12.61 13.59
C ARG A 54 4.42 12.97 13.51
N TYR A 55 4.70 14.27 13.54
CA TYR A 55 6.04 14.86 13.62
C TYR A 55 6.25 15.43 15.02
#